data_AF-A0A803PUT0-F1
#
_entry.id   AF-A0A803PUT0-F1
#
_cell.length_a   1.000
_cell.length_b   1.000
_cell.length_c   1.000
_cell.angle_alpha   90.00
_cell.angle_beta   90.00
_cell.angle_gamma   90.00
#
_symmetry.space_group_name_H-M   'P 1'
#
loop_
_entity.id
_entity.type
_entity.pdbx_description
1 polymer ?
#
loop_
_entity_poly.entity_id
_entity_poly.type
_entity_poly.pdbx_seq_one_letter_code
_entity_poly.pdbx_strand_id
1 'polypeptide(L)'
;MSGVWLFGKNGVTRLISYPTRESFEQKEPPFPPGTATAPGARPRVLVYLPDNQVIRSYAELEVRLGELGWTRYHNSNRPDLLQFHRSHASAHLISLPSDFAKLKPLHMYDIVVKNRSFFQVRDSPPATSS
;
A
#
# COMPACT_ATOMS: atom_id res chain seq x y z
N MET A 1 -28.67 -6.56 -7.92
CA MET A 1 -27.86 -7.49 -8.75
C MET A 1 -26.39 -7.18 -8.59
N SER A 2 -25.72 -7.70 -7.55
CA SER A 2 -24.27 -7.51 -7.37
C SER A 2 -23.67 -8.83 -6.88
N GLY A 3 -22.84 -9.45 -7.70
CA GLY A 3 -22.13 -10.69 -7.36
C GLY A 3 -20.87 -10.81 -8.20
N VAL A 4 -19.82 -11.38 -7.63
CA VAL A 4 -18.52 -11.56 -8.30
C VAL A 4 -18.47 -12.96 -8.88
N TRP A 5 -18.11 -13.05 -10.16
CA TRP A 5 -17.92 -14.32 -10.85
C TRP A 5 -16.50 -14.82 -10.61
N LEU A 6 -16.36 -16.05 -10.10
CA LEU A 6 -15.08 -16.74 -10.04
C LEU A 6 -15.05 -17.87 -11.08
N PHE A 7 -13.97 -17.87 -11.87
CA PHE A 7 -13.69 -18.92 -12.83
C PHE A 7 -12.78 -19.97 -12.20
N GLY A 8 -13.30 -21.18 -12.06
CA GLY A 8 -12.51 -22.35 -11.66
C GLY A 8 -11.62 -22.82 -12.82
N LYS A 9 -10.48 -23.44 -12.49
CA LYS A 9 -9.49 -23.97 -13.45
C LYS A 9 -10.04 -25.09 -14.35
N ASN A 10 -11.20 -25.64 -13.99
CA ASN A 10 -11.95 -26.66 -14.73
C ASN A 10 -13.07 -26.07 -15.61
N GLY A 11 -13.08 -24.75 -15.84
CA GLY A 11 -14.07 -24.09 -16.69
C GLY A 11 -15.44 -23.88 -16.04
N VAL A 12 -15.60 -24.22 -14.76
CA VAL A 12 -16.86 -23.99 -14.04
C VAL A 12 -16.86 -22.58 -13.45
N THR A 13 -17.85 -21.79 -13.83
CA THR A 13 -18.06 -20.44 -13.27
C THR A 13 -19.04 -20.49 -12.11
N ARG A 14 -18.67 -19.90 -10.97
CA ARG A 14 -19.56 -19.77 -9.80
C ARG A 14 -19.79 -18.29 -9.49
N LEU A 15 -21.06 -17.91 -9.34
CA LEU A 15 -21.49 -16.55 -8.95
C LEU A 15 -21.64 -16.49 -7.43
N ILE A 16 -20.90 -15.60 -6.78
CA ILE A 16 -21.03 -15.33 -5.36
C ILE A 16 -21.79 -14.02 -5.18
N SER A 17 -23.00 -14.10 -4.64
CA SER A 17 -23.96 -12.98 -4.55
C SER A 17 -23.76 -12.04 -3.36
N TYR A 18 -22.81 -12.33 -2.46
CA TYR A 18 -22.53 -11.50 -1.26
C TYR A 18 -21.03 -11.54 -0.91
N PRO A 19 -20.19 -10.68 -1.50
CA PRO A 19 -18.76 -10.67 -1.24
C PRO A 19 -18.47 -10.01 0.12
N THR A 20 -18.49 -10.79 1.20
CA THR A 20 -17.87 -10.39 2.47
C THR A 20 -16.38 -10.67 2.45
N ARG A 21 -15.61 -9.85 3.18
CA ARG A 21 -14.15 -9.85 3.22
C ARG A 21 -13.53 -11.21 3.57
N GLU A 22 -14.29 -12.06 4.27
CA GLU A 22 -13.89 -13.41 4.70
C GLU A 22 -13.89 -14.44 3.55
N SER A 23 -14.65 -14.20 2.45
CA SER A 23 -14.61 -15.09 1.28
C SER A 23 -13.30 -15.03 0.49
N PHE A 24 -12.48 -13.99 0.71
CA PHE A 24 -11.12 -13.91 0.15
C PHE A 24 -10.07 -14.60 1.05
N GLU A 25 -10.43 -15.01 2.26
CA GLU A 25 -9.51 -15.64 3.23
C GLU A 25 -9.58 -17.17 3.22
N GLN A 26 -10.33 -17.76 2.28
CA GLN A 26 -10.39 -19.21 2.21
C GLN A 26 -9.15 -19.82 1.53
N LYS A 27 -8.28 -20.30 2.42
CA LYS A 27 -7.39 -21.45 2.30
C LYS A 27 -5.95 -21.13 1.88
N GLU A 28 -5.07 -21.40 2.83
CA GLU A 28 -3.63 -21.59 2.69
C GLU A 28 -3.24 -22.08 1.28
N PRO A 29 -2.26 -21.43 0.62
CA PRO A 29 -1.87 -21.81 -0.71
C PRO A 29 -1.24 -23.22 -0.69
N PRO A 30 -1.72 -24.18 -1.50
CA PRO A 30 -1.08 -25.49 -1.66
C PRO A 30 0.14 -25.43 -2.59
N PHE A 31 0.81 -24.28 -2.71
CA PHE A 31 1.87 -24.06 -3.69
C PHE A 31 3.21 -23.73 -3.03
N PRO A 32 4.32 -24.33 -3.50
CA PRO A 32 5.65 -24.01 -3.00
C PRO A 32 5.99 -22.52 -3.24
N PRO A 33 6.91 -21.94 -2.44
CA PRO A 33 7.22 -20.52 -2.44
C PRO A 33 8.04 -20.17 -3.68
N GLY A 34 7.37 -19.94 -4.79
CA GLY A 34 8.03 -19.56 -6.03
C GLY A 34 7.07 -19.73 -7.18
N THR A 35 6.84 -18.65 -7.92
CA THR A 35 6.12 -18.61 -9.19
C THR A 35 4.58 -18.69 -9.13
N ALA A 36 3.93 -17.53 -8.99
CA ALA A 36 2.86 -17.05 -9.91
C ALA A 36 2.15 -15.81 -9.30
N THR A 37 2.40 -14.58 -9.78
CA THR A 37 1.65 -13.89 -10.86
C THR A 37 0.19 -13.55 -10.53
N ALA A 38 0.00 -12.60 -9.63
CA ALA A 38 -1.02 -11.56 -9.83
C ALA A 38 -0.31 -10.18 -9.74
N PRO A 39 -0.54 -9.23 -10.67
CA PRO A 39 0.05 -7.87 -10.64
C PRO A 39 -0.30 -7.03 -9.39
N GLY A 40 -1.11 -7.57 -8.48
CA GLY A 40 -1.50 -6.97 -7.19
C GLY A 40 -1.07 -7.76 -5.96
N ALA A 41 -0.45 -8.94 -6.09
CA ALA A 41 -0.04 -9.77 -4.95
C ALA A 41 1.41 -9.56 -4.53
N ARG A 42 2.21 -8.83 -5.32
CA ARG A 42 3.59 -8.50 -4.95
C ARG A 42 3.58 -7.35 -3.94
N PRO A 43 4.34 -7.45 -2.84
CA PRO A 43 4.47 -6.32 -1.92
C PRO A 43 5.09 -5.15 -2.69
N ARG A 44 4.39 -4.03 -2.67
CA ARG A 44 4.85 -2.78 -3.25
C ARG A 44 5.66 -2.02 -2.21
N VAL A 45 6.72 -1.37 -2.68
CA VAL A 45 7.61 -0.60 -1.83
C VAL A 45 7.66 0.84 -2.29
N LEU A 46 7.68 1.77 -1.33
CA LEU A 46 7.83 3.19 -1.60
C LEU A 46 9.33 3.52 -1.67
N VAL A 47 9.76 4.13 -2.76
CA VAL A 47 11.16 4.49 -3.03
C VAL A 47 11.29 6.00 -3.12
N TYR A 48 12.25 6.56 -2.39
CA TYR A 48 12.67 7.94 -2.49
C TYR A 48 13.73 8.07 -3.59
N LEU A 49 13.44 8.86 -4.62
CA LEU A 49 14.24 8.95 -5.85
C LEU A 49 15.61 9.61 -5.67
N PRO A 50 15.76 10.73 -4.92
CA PRO A 50 17.07 11.39 -4.77
C PRO A 50 18.16 10.48 -4.20
N ASP A 51 17.84 9.66 -3.20
CA ASP A 51 18.77 8.68 -2.61
C ASP A 51 18.56 7.24 -3.13
N ASN A 52 17.59 7.04 -4.04
CA ASN A 52 17.11 5.72 -4.47
C ASN A 52 16.84 4.76 -3.27
N GLN A 53 16.41 5.30 -2.14
CA GLN A 53 16.24 4.59 -0.87
C GLN A 53 14.81 4.03 -0.75
N VAL A 54 14.68 2.77 -0.34
CA VAL A 54 13.38 2.17 -0.02
C VAL A 54 12.97 2.61 1.39
N ILE A 55 11.80 3.23 1.51
CA ILE A 55 11.22 3.63 2.79
C ILE A 55 10.70 2.39 3.50
N ARG A 56 11.25 2.11 4.70
CA ARG A 56 10.89 0.93 5.51
C ARG A 56 10.22 1.30 6.83
N SER A 57 10.20 2.57 7.20
CA SER A 57 9.62 3.05 8.44
C SER A 57 8.98 4.44 8.27
N TYR A 58 8.06 4.79 9.17
CA TYR A 58 7.50 6.14 9.20
C TYR A 58 8.50 7.20 9.64
N ALA A 59 9.51 6.84 10.45
CA ALA A 59 10.57 7.78 10.83
C ALA A 59 11.35 8.25 9.60
N GLU A 60 11.73 7.32 8.72
CA GLU A 60 12.37 7.66 7.43
C GLU A 60 11.44 8.50 6.56
N LEU A 61 10.18 8.09 6.41
CA LEU A 61 9.21 8.81 5.61
C LEU A 61 8.99 10.25 6.11
N GLU A 62 8.90 10.43 7.42
CA GLU A 62 8.68 11.73 8.07
C GLU A 62 9.85 12.68 7.82
N VAL A 63 11.10 12.20 7.90
CA VAL A 63 12.28 13.01 7.55
C VAL A 63 12.22 13.46 6.08
N ARG A 64 11.96 12.52 5.15
CA ARG A 64 11.88 12.86 3.72
C ARG A 64 10.72 13.78 3.39
N LEU A 65 9.57 13.57 4.02
CA LEU A 65 8.41 14.45 3.88
C LEU A 65 8.72 15.84 4.47
N GLY A 66 9.43 15.90 5.60
CA GLY A 66 9.91 17.15 6.22
C GLY A 66 10.81 17.97 5.30
N GLU A 67 11.77 17.34 4.62
CA GLU A 67 12.63 17.98 3.61
C GLU A 67 11.82 18.60 2.46
N LEU A 68 10.64 18.03 2.16
CA LEU A 68 9.71 18.51 1.13
C LEU A 68 8.70 19.54 1.64
N GLY A 69 8.82 19.95 2.91
CA GLY A 69 7.94 20.92 3.56
C GLY A 69 6.65 20.34 4.14
N TRP A 70 6.53 19.02 4.26
CA TRP A 70 5.41 18.41 4.97
C TRP A 70 5.63 18.40 6.47
N THR A 71 4.56 18.64 7.21
CA THR A 71 4.56 18.66 8.67
C THR A 71 3.62 17.57 9.18
N ARG A 72 4.06 16.85 10.21
CA ARG A 72 3.25 15.84 10.88
C ARG A 72 2.15 16.53 11.68
N TYR A 73 0.90 16.19 11.36
CA TYR A 73 -0.27 16.64 12.10
C TYR A 73 -0.71 15.52 13.04
N HIS A 74 -0.68 15.79 14.35
CA HIS A 74 -1.16 14.86 15.36
C HIS A 74 -2.65 15.12 15.62
N ASN A 75 -3.50 14.21 15.15
CA ASN A 75 -4.92 14.26 15.42
C ASN A 75 -5.24 13.40 16.64
N SER A 76 -5.46 14.02 17.80
CA SER A 76 -5.79 13.32 19.05
C SER A 76 -7.11 12.54 18.98
N ASN A 77 -7.97 12.81 18.00
CA ASN A 77 -9.25 12.12 17.81
C ASN A 77 -9.13 10.84 16.95
N ARG A 78 -7.99 10.64 16.26
CA ARG A 78 -7.71 9.48 15.39
C ARG A 78 -6.29 8.96 15.62
N PRO A 79 -6.02 8.32 16.78
CA PRO A 79 -4.68 7.78 17.10
C PRO A 79 -4.27 6.63 16.17
N ASP A 80 -5.22 6.06 15.44
CA ASP A 80 -5.04 5.02 14.43
C ASP A 80 -4.49 5.54 13.10
N LEU A 81 -4.44 6.86 12.91
CA LEU A 81 -4.00 7.50 11.67
C LEU A 81 -2.85 8.47 11.90
N LEU A 82 -1.92 8.46 10.95
CA LEU A 82 -0.81 9.37 10.85
C LEU A 82 -1.05 10.33 9.69
N GLN A 83 -1.17 11.62 9.98
CA GLN A 83 -1.52 12.63 9.00
C GLN A 83 -0.35 13.58 8.74
N PHE A 84 -0.13 13.94 7.47
CA PHE A 84 0.88 14.91 7.06
C PHE A 84 0.25 16.02 6.24
N HIS A 85 0.60 17.26 6.55
CA HIS A 85 0.10 18.46 5.89
C HIS A 85 1.24 19.16 5.16
N ARG A 86 1.04 19.56 3.90
CA ARG A 86 2.09 20.26 3.15
C ARG A 86 2.25 21.73 3.55
N SER A 87 1.15 22.36 3.93
CA SER A 87 1.13 23.75 4.38
C SER A 87 -0.22 24.04 5.02
N HIS A 88 -0.25 24.93 6.02
CA HIS A 88 -1.47 25.39 6.65
C HIS A 88 -2.47 26.02 5.64
N ALA A 89 -1.98 26.53 4.51
CA ALA A 89 -2.81 27.14 3.47
C ALA A 89 -3.19 26.17 2.32
N SER A 90 -2.64 24.95 2.30
CA SER A 90 -2.87 24.00 1.21
C SER A 90 -3.77 22.87 1.66
N ALA A 91 -4.74 22.47 0.82
CA ALA A 91 -5.58 21.29 1.05
C ALA A 91 -4.84 19.95 0.82
N HIS A 92 -3.50 19.98 0.77
CA HIS A 92 -2.68 18.79 0.58
C HIS A 92 -2.46 18.08 1.91
N LEU A 93 -3.25 17.02 2.10
CA LEU A 93 -3.21 16.10 3.22
C LEU A 93 -2.81 14.71 2.73
N ILE A 94 -1.93 14.04 3.45
CA ILE A 94 -1.64 12.61 3.30
C ILE A 94 -2.11 11.93 4.58
N SER A 95 -2.89 10.86 4.46
CA SER A 95 -3.38 10.06 5.59
C SER A 95 -2.87 8.62 5.49
N LEU A 96 -2.03 8.25 6.44
CA LEU A 96 -1.41 6.93 6.54
C LEU A 96 -1.93 6.21 7.80
N PRO A 97 -1.92 4.88 7.85
CA PRO A 97 -2.18 4.15 9.08
C PRO A 97 -1.07 4.43 10.10
N SER A 98 -1.36 4.41 11.40
CA SER A 98 -0.33 4.59 12.45
C SER A 98 0.73 3.49 12.45
N ASP A 99 0.35 2.29 12.00
CA ASP A 99 1.21 1.12 11.87
C ASP A 99 1.68 0.94 10.43
N PHE A 100 3.00 0.80 10.25
CA PHE A 100 3.63 0.63 8.94
C PHE A 100 3.28 -0.72 8.30
N ALA A 101 3.02 -1.75 9.11
CA ALA A 101 2.60 -3.06 8.61
C ALA A 101 1.23 -3.00 7.90
N LYS A 102 0.40 -1.99 8.22
CA LYS A 102 -0.91 -1.76 7.61
C LYS A 102 -0.84 -0.86 6.38
N LEU A 103 0.35 -0.42 5.98
CA LEU A 103 0.55 0.46 4.83
C LEU A 103 0.21 -0.27 3.53
N LYS A 104 -1.00 0.01 3.01
CA LYS A 104 -1.47 -0.49 1.72
C LYS A 104 -0.89 0.30 0.55
N PRO A 105 -0.84 -0.31 -0.65
CA PRO A 105 -0.44 0.40 -1.88
C PRO A 105 -1.20 1.70 -2.12
N LEU A 106 -2.50 1.77 -1.77
CA LEU A 106 -3.32 2.98 -1.93
C LEU A 106 -2.73 4.19 -1.17
N HIS A 107 -2.20 3.96 0.04
CA HIS A 107 -1.54 5.01 0.82
C HIS A 107 -0.20 5.42 0.19
N MET A 108 0.56 4.45 -0.35
CA MET A 108 1.81 4.74 -1.05
C MET A 108 1.59 5.57 -2.31
N TYR A 109 0.53 5.27 -3.08
CA TYR A 109 0.17 6.03 -4.28
C TYR A 109 -0.27 7.45 -3.94
N ASP A 110 -0.96 7.66 -2.83
CA ASP A 110 -1.31 9.02 -2.38
C ASP A 110 -0.03 9.85 -2.17
N ILE A 111 0.98 9.30 -1.48
CA ILE A 111 2.29 9.97 -1.30
C ILE A 111 2.94 10.30 -2.65
N VAL A 112 2.97 9.34 -3.58
CA VAL A 112 3.57 9.54 -4.91
C VAL A 112 2.81 10.59 -5.71
N VAL A 113 1.48 10.61 -5.70
CA VAL A 113 0.70 11.60 -6.44
C VAL A 113 0.96 13.01 -5.90
N LYS A 114 1.12 13.17 -4.58
CA LYS A 114 1.44 14.46 -3.96
C LYS A 114 2.90 14.88 -4.14
N ASN A 115 3.81 13.93 -4.35
CA ASN A 115 5.27 14.14 -4.39
C ASN A 115 5.92 13.40 -5.57
N ARG A 116 5.33 13.54 -6.76
CA ARG A 116 5.66 12.73 -7.96
C ARG A 116 7.13 12.77 -8.37
N SER A 117 7.80 13.90 -8.14
CA SER A 117 9.21 14.08 -8.50
C SER A 117 10.18 13.39 -7.53
N PHE A 118 9.70 13.02 -6.33
CA PHE A 118 10.56 12.54 -5.24
C PHE A 118 10.27 11.10 -4.85
N PHE A 119 9.06 10.59 -5.11
CA PHE A 119 8.69 9.24 -4.73
C PHE A 119 8.22 8.40 -5.91
N GLN A 120 8.48 7.10 -5.84
CA GLN A 120 8.02 6.11 -6.78
C GLN A 120 7.61 4.84 -6.04
N VAL A 121 6.50 4.21 -6.44
CA VAL A 121 6.15 2.87 -5.98
C VAL A 121 6.78 1.86 -6.93
N ARG A 122 7.59 0.93 -6.38
CA ARG A 122 8.18 -0.20 -7.12
C ARG A 122 7.66 -1.52 -6.58
N ASP A 123 7.66 -2.55 -7.40
CA ASP A 123 7.43 -3.91 -6.92
C ASP A 123 8.68 -4.38 -6.16
N SER A 124 8.50 -5.08 -5.02
CA SER A 124 9.64 -5.70 -4.38
C SER A 124 10.23 -6.75 -5.32
N PRO A 125 11.57 -6.85 -5.42
CA PRO A 125 12.18 -7.97 -6.11
C PRO A 125 11.73 -9.27 -5.42
N PRO A 126 11.57 -10.38 -6.19
CA PRO A 126 11.34 -11.68 -5.59
C PRO A 126 12.51 -11.98 -4.65
N ALA A 127 12.21 -12.46 -3.44
CA ALA A 127 13.24 -12.94 -2.53
C ALA A 127 13.99 -14.08 -3.24
N THR A 128 15.18 -13.79 -3.76
CA THR A 128 16.10 -14.80 -4.24
C THR A 128 16.63 -15.51 -3.00
N SER A 129 16.10 -16.70 -2.73
CA SER A 129 16.70 -17.66 -1.82
C SER A 129 18.07 -18.04 -2.35
N SER A 130 19.12 -17.62 -1.66
CA SER A 130 20.49 -18.13 -1.85
C SER A 130 20.70 -19.37 -1.00
#